data_AF-A0A7J2I4Q8-F1
#
_entry.id   AF-A0A7J2I4Q8-F1
#
_cell.length_a   1.000
_cell.length_b   1.000
_cell.length_c   1.000
_cell.angle_alpha   90.00
_cell.angle_beta   90.00
_cell.angle_gamma   90.00
#
_symmetry.space_group_name_H-M   'P 1'
#
loop_
_entity.id
_entity.type
_entity.pdbx_description
1 polymer ?
#
loop_
_entity_poly.entity_id
_entity_poly.type
_entity_poly.pdbx_seq_one_letter_code
_entity_poly.pdbx_strand_id
1 'polypeptide(L)'
;IEAKRVLGYGRARLVIDSLSAFWLDKPAMARRYSYFVKKVLSKWDFTVMATSQYAITTSEAFGWGVEHIADGIIRFRRFVRNGVLRRYVIVEKMRQTAHDLRMHEIKIVPGEGMRILPPTGERIEDAKLLPSVAEKIRRAKARRLEEAP
;
A
#
# COMPACT_ATOMS: atom_id res chain seq x y z
N ILE A 1 8.11 18.84 -20.27
CA ILE A 1 9.05 17.72 -20.06
C ILE A 1 9.54 17.26 -21.43
N GLU A 2 10.84 17.31 -21.65
CA GLU A 2 11.49 16.96 -22.92
C GLU A 2 11.21 15.52 -23.36
N ALA A 3 10.93 14.63 -22.41
CA ALA A 3 10.58 13.23 -22.68
C ALA A 3 9.35 13.04 -23.59
N LYS A 4 8.32 13.92 -23.58
CA LYS A 4 7.20 13.80 -24.54
C LYS A 4 7.60 14.16 -25.97
N ARG A 5 8.64 14.98 -26.12
CA ARG A 5 9.20 15.32 -27.43
C ARG A 5 9.85 14.09 -28.09
N VAL A 6 10.39 13.18 -27.28
CA VAL A 6 11.03 11.93 -27.70
C VAL A 6 10.02 10.77 -27.76
N LEU A 7 9.11 10.66 -26.79
CA LEU A 7 8.16 9.55 -26.64
C LEU A 7 6.83 9.75 -27.38
N GLY A 8 6.62 10.92 -27.98
CA GLY A 8 5.38 11.29 -28.66
C GLY A 8 4.31 11.89 -27.74
N TYR A 9 3.30 12.50 -28.37
CA TYR A 9 2.14 13.09 -27.71
C TYR A 9 1.02 12.04 -27.61
N GLY A 10 0.88 11.42 -26.45
CA GLY A 10 -0.19 10.45 -26.16
C GLY A 10 -0.28 10.10 -24.68
N ARG A 11 -1.15 9.12 -24.36
CA ARG A 11 -1.23 8.47 -23.05
C ARG A 11 0.04 7.65 -22.84
N ALA A 12 0.73 7.88 -21.75
CA ALA A 12 1.90 7.07 -21.38
C ALA A 12 1.88 6.71 -19.90
N ARG A 13 2.64 5.69 -19.54
CA ARG A 13 2.85 5.29 -18.14
C ARG A 13 4.18 5.88 -17.67
N LEU A 14 4.17 6.50 -16.50
CA LEU A 14 5.37 7.00 -15.84
C LEU A 14 5.58 6.22 -14.55
N VAL A 15 6.73 5.58 -14.42
CA VAL A 15 7.12 4.87 -13.19
C VAL A 15 8.22 5.68 -12.48
N ILE A 16 8.01 6.00 -11.21
CA ILE A 16 8.98 6.71 -10.36
C ILE A 16 9.41 5.77 -9.24
N ASP A 17 10.67 5.33 -9.26
CA ASP A 17 11.26 4.49 -8.23
C ASP A 17 12.54 5.15 -7.66
N SER A 18 12.54 5.79 -6.49
CA SER A 18 11.43 6.00 -5.55
C SER A 18 11.19 7.48 -5.27
N LEU A 19 9.95 7.82 -4.89
CA LEU A 19 9.67 9.17 -4.43
C LEU A 19 10.35 9.48 -3.08
N SER A 20 10.58 8.47 -2.25
CA SER A 20 11.25 8.62 -0.93
C SER A 20 12.58 9.32 -1.01
N ALA A 21 13.32 9.17 -2.12
CA ALA A 21 14.58 9.86 -2.34
C ALA A 21 14.45 11.40 -2.29
N PHE A 22 13.31 11.97 -2.67
CA PHE A 22 13.13 13.43 -2.77
C PHE A 22 12.99 14.17 -1.44
N TRP A 23 12.80 13.47 -0.34
CA TRP A 23 12.55 14.13 0.95
C TRP A 23 13.24 13.45 2.14
N LEU A 24 14.20 12.55 1.87
CA LEU A 24 15.09 12.03 2.91
C LEU A 24 15.88 13.17 3.58
N ASP A 25 16.23 14.21 2.82
CA ASP A 25 16.95 15.38 3.33
C ASP A 25 16.04 16.37 4.07
N LYS A 26 14.80 16.56 3.57
CA LYS A 26 13.83 17.54 4.08
C LYS A 26 12.43 16.95 4.22
N PRO A 27 12.23 16.07 5.22
CA PRO A 27 10.94 15.57 5.69
C PRO A 27 9.75 16.53 5.64
N ALA A 28 9.91 17.75 6.18
CA ALA A 28 8.84 18.74 6.29
C ALA A 28 8.34 19.23 4.91
N MET A 29 9.18 19.12 3.87
CA MET A 29 8.86 19.57 2.52
C MET A 29 8.20 18.48 1.67
N ALA A 30 8.18 17.23 2.14
CA ALA A 30 7.71 16.08 1.38
C ALA A 30 6.28 16.25 0.85
N ARG A 31 5.36 16.79 1.67
CA ARG A 31 3.99 17.08 1.25
C ARG A 31 3.93 18.12 0.12
N ARG A 32 4.75 19.17 0.20
CA ARG A 32 4.82 20.23 -0.81
C ARG A 32 5.38 19.70 -2.13
N TYR A 33 6.47 18.90 -2.06
CA TYR A 33 7.07 18.29 -3.24
C TYR A 33 6.16 17.26 -3.89
N SER A 34 5.51 16.41 -3.09
CA SER A 34 4.50 15.47 -3.54
C SER A 34 3.40 16.20 -4.32
N TYR A 35 2.81 17.26 -3.74
CA TYR A 35 1.78 18.05 -4.41
C TYR A 35 2.29 18.70 -5.71
N PHE A 36 3.52 19.22 -5.70
CA PHE A 36 4.14 19.79 -6.90
C PHE A 36 4.28 18.76 -8.02
N VAL A 37 4.80 17.57 -7.71
CA VAL A 37 4.92 16.45 -8.66
C VAL A 37 3.55 16.09 -9.25
N LYS A 38 2.52 15.92 -8.40
CA LYS A 38 1.16 15.64 -8.89
C LYS A 38 0.64 16.73 -9.81
N LYS A 39 0.75 18.00 -9.41
CA LYS A 39 0.27 19.16 -10.17
C LYS A 39 0.97 19.32 -11.52
N VAL A 40 2.27 19.03 -11.57
CA VAL A 40 3.01 19.07 -12.83
C VAL A 40 2.57 17.92 -13.71
N LEU A 41 2.58 16.68 -13.22
CA LEU A 41 2.32 15.47 -14.01
C LEU A 41 0.85 15.33 -14.45
N SER A 42 -0.12 15.84 -13.69
CA SER A 42 -1.54 15.74 -14.04
C SER A 42 -1.90 16.44 -15.35
N LYS A 43 -1.08 17.41 -15.79
CA LYS A 43 -1.26 18.12 -17.07
C LYS A 43 -0.83 17.30 -18.29
N TRP A 44 -0.13 16.19 -18.08
CA TRP A 44 0.53 15.43 -19.15
C TRP A 44 -0.18 14.14 -19.52
N ASP A 45 -1.39 13.88 -19.01
CA ASP A 45 -2.18 12.67 -19.32
C ASP A 45 -1.36 11.36 -19.13
N PHE A 46 -0.59 11.31 -18.05
CA PHE A 46 0.18 10.13 -17.66
C PHE A 46 -0.57 9.29 -16.63
N THR A 47 -0.52 7.97 -16.77
CA THR A 47 -0.76 7.07 -15.64
C THR A 47 0.53 6.94 -14.84
N VAL A 48 0.58 7.57 -13.66
CA VAL A 48 1.78 7.61 -12.83
C VAL A 48 1.71 6.51 -11.77
N MET A 49 2.75 5.67 -11.73
CA MET A 49 3.01 4.74 -10.63
C MET A 49 4.27 5.18 -9.91
N ALA A 50 4.23 5.26 -8.59
CA ALA A 50 5.38 5.68 -7.82
C ALA A 50 5.58 4.78 -6.61
N THR A 51 6.83 4.44 -6.30
CA THR A 51 7.18 3.71 -5.09
C THR A 51 7.51 4.71 -3.98
N SER A 52 7.09 4.38 -2.76
CA SER A 52 7.44 5.13 -1.56
C SER A 52 7.75 4.12 -0.46
N GLN A 53 8.97 4.19 0.06
CA GLN A 53 9.42 3.45 1.21
C GLN A 53 9.00 4.16 2.49
N TYR A 54 8.45 3.36 3.40
CA TYR A 54 7.99 3.78 4.72
C TYR A 54 9.16 3.85 5.70
N ALA A 55 9.26 4.93 6.48
CA ALA A 55 10.19 4.97 7.60
C ALA A 55 9.65 4.06 8.72
N ILE A 56 10.36 2.95 8.97
CA ILE A 56 9.97 1.81 9.82
C ILE A 56 9.72 2.19 11.29
N THR A 57 10.10 3.40 11.72
CA THR A 57 10.12 3.80 13.14
C THR A 57 8.75 4.17 13.73
N THR A 58 7.72 4.39 12.91
CA THR A 58 6.37 4.68 13.42
C THR A 58 5.39 3.78 12.71
N SER A 59 4.76 2.86 13.42
CA SER A 59 3.76 1.91 12.90
C SER A 59 2.52 2.57 12.23
N GLU A 60 2.45 3.91 12.21
CA GLU A 60 1.27 4.72 11.92
C GLU A 60 1.55 6.00 11.11
N ALA A 61 2.80 6.45 10.92
CA ALA A 61 3.06 7.66 10.13
C ALA A 61 3.06 7.36 8.62
N PHE A 62 1.87 7.45 8.02
CA PHE A 62 1.69 7.54 6.58
C PHE A 62 2.81 8.38 5.91
N GLY A 63 3.35 7.85 4.80
CA GLY A 63 4.61 8.27 4.19
C GLY A 63 4.61 9.71 3.69
N TRP A 64 4.97 10.63 4.57
CA TRP A 64 5.48 11.95 4.24
C TRP A 64 4.55 12.82 3.38
N GLY A 65 3.25 12.53 3.32
CA GLY A 65 2.25 13.32 2.58
C GLY A 65 1.89 12.80 1.18
N VAL A 66 2.47 11.69 0.73
CA VAL A 66 2.16 11.07 -0.59
C VAL A 66 0.75 10.47 -0.58
N GLU A 67 0.33 9.89 0.54
CA GLU A 67 -0.99 9.29 0.76
C GLU A 67 -2.15 10.26 0.53
N HIS A 68 -1.95 11.54 0.86
CA HIS A 68 -2.99 12.56 0.77
C HIS A 68 -3.22 12.98 -0.66
N ILE A 69 -2.17 12.94 -1.48
CA ILE A 69 -2.24 13.34 -2.88
C ILE A 69 -2.57 12.16 -3.80
N ALA A 70 -2.26 10.93 -3.42
CA ALA A 70 -2.46 9.77 -4.27
C ALA A 70 -3.95 9.44 -4.42
N ASP A 71 -4.36 9.19 -5.67
CA ASP A 71 -5.72 8.72 -5.97
C ASP A 71 -5.85 7.22 -5.75
N GLY A 72 -4.75 6.47 -5.89
CA GLY A 72 -4.64 5.05 -5.58
C GLY A 72 -3.45 4.74 -4.65
N ILE A 73 -3.63 3.82 -3.71
CA ILE A 73 -2.60 3.35 -2.78
C ILE A 73 -2.64 1.81 -2.76
N ILE A 74 -1.56 1.21 -3.26
CA ILE A 74 -1.30 -0.22 -3.17
C ILE A 74 -0.24 -0.41 -2.08
N ARG A 75 -0.63 -1.01 -0.96
CA ARG A 75 0.25 -1.17 0.20
C ARG A 75 0.81 -2.59 0.23
N PHE A 76 2.14 -2.67 0.28
CA PHE A 76 2.86 -3.91 0.52
C PHE A 76 3.21 -4.05 2.01
N ARG A 77 3.08 -5.26 2.55
CA ARG A 77 3.43 -5.59 3.94
C ARG A 77 4.26 -6.86 3.98
N ARG A 78 5.11 -6.97 5.00
CA ARG A 78 5.92 -8.16 5.26
C ARG A 78 5.76 -8.59 6.71
N PHE A 79 5.65 -9.90 6.93
CA PHE A 79 5.59 -10.49 8.26
C PHE A 79 6.44 -11.75 8.30
N VAL A 80 7.15 -11.98 9.40
CA VAL A 80 7.82 -13.25 9.65
C VAL A 80 6.86 -14.13 10.44
N ARG A 81 6.51 -15.29 9.90
CA ARG A 81 5.68 -16.30 10.58
C ARG A 81 6.31 -17.67 10.42
N ASN A 82 6.47 -18.39 11.53
CA ASN A 82 7.10 -19.71 11.57
C ASN A 82 8.47 -19.71 10.85
N GLY A 83 9.28 -18.67 11.06
CA GLY A 83 10.58 -18.51 10.41
C GLY A 83 10.54 -18.12 8.92
N VAL A 84 9.35 -18.01 8.31
CA VAL A 84 9.20 -17.66 6.89
C VAL A 84 8.74 -16.21 6.73
N LEU A 85 9.46 -15.43 5.92
CA LEU A 85 9.07 -14.08 5.54
C LEU A 85 7.95 -14.14 4.49
N ARG A 86 6.71 -13.87 4.93
CA ARG A 86 5.55 -13.75 4.05
C ARG A 86 5.34 -12.30 3.62
N ARG A 87 4.94 -12.11 2.37
CA ARG A 87 4.69 -10.80 1.75
C ARG A 87 3.22 -10.72 1.36
N TYR A 88 2.63 -9.55 1.54
CA TYR A 88 1.22 -9.32 1.29
C TYR A 88 1.00 -8.00 0.56
N VAL A 89 -0.10 -7.92 -0.19
CA VAL A 89 -0.61 -6.69 -0.80
C VAL A 89 -2.05 -6.46 -0.38
N ILE A 90 -2.38 -5.18 -0.20
CA ILE A 90 -3.75 -4.71 -0.04
C ILE A 90 -3.91 -3.40 -0.82
N VAL A 91 -5.07 -3.23 -1.43
CA VAL A 91 -5.46 -1.95 -2.02
C VAL A 91 -6.12 -1.14 -0.91
N GLU A 92 -5.40 -0.15 -0.39
CA GLU A 92 -5.87 0.63 0.77
C GLU A 92 -6.81 1.76 0.36
N LYS A 93 -6.62 2.27 -0.86
CA LYS A 93 -7.40 3.36 -1.41
C LYS A 93 -7.37 3.27 -2.92
N MET A 94 -8.53 3.37 -3.56
CA MET A 94 -8.65 3.74 -4.96
C MET A 94 -9.85 4.66 -5.10
N ARG A 95 -9.62 5.93 -5.44
CA ARG A 95 -10.71 6.88 -5.63
C ARG A 95 -11.55 6.47 -6.85
N GLN A 96 -12.86 6.65 -6.71
CA GLN A 96 -13.84 6.47 -7.78
C GLN A 96 -13.89 5.05 -8.37
N THR A 97 -13.35 4.04 -7.69
CA THR A 97 -13.35 2.64 -8.15
C THR A 97 -13.57 1.69 -6.98
N ALA A 98 -14.41 0.68 -7.20
CA ALA A 98 -14.50 -0.46 -6.29
C ALA A 98 -13.20 -1.28 -6.38
N HIS A 99 -12.70 -1.71 -5.23
CA HIS A 99 -11.49 -2.52 -5.13
C HIS A 99 -11.64 -3.54 -4.00
N ASP A 100 -10.88 -4.63 -4.08
CA ASP A 100 -10.89 -5.65 -3.02
C ASP A 100 -10.29 -5.06 -1.74
N LEU A 101 -11.02 -5.23 -0.64
CA LEU A 101 -10.63 -4.76 0.70
C LEU A 101 -9.84 -5.82 1.48
N ARG A 102 -9.66 -7.01 0.90
CA ARG A 102 -8.94 -8.12 1.51
C ARG A 102 -7.44 -8.03 1.24
N MET A 103 -6.68 -8.66 2.13
CA MET A 103 -5.24 -8.80 1.99
C MET A 103 -4.92 -10.08 1.21
N HIS A 104 -4.00 -9.99 0.26
CA HIS A 104 -3.57 -11.11 -0.56
C HIS A 104 -2.10 -11.42 -0.30
N GLU A 105 -1.77 -12.70 -0.10
CA GLU A 105 -0.38 -13.14 -0.03
C GLU A 105 0.26 -13.06 -1.42
N ILE A 106 1.54 -12.69 -1.48
CA ILE A 106 2.31 -12.58 -2.71
C ILE A 106 3.48 -13.55 -2.67
N LYS A 107 3.69 -14.24 -3.80
CA LYS A 107 4.92 -14.97 -4.09
C LYS A 107 5.63 -14.34 -5.27
N ILE A 108 6.95 -14.28 -5.20
CA ILE A 108 7.80 -13.94 -6.35
C ILE A 108 8.37 -15.26 -6.86
N VAL A 109 7.93 -15.66 -8.04
CA VAL A 109 8.31 -16.94 -8.66
C VAL A 109 9.38 -16.66 -9.73
N PRO A 110 10.54 -17.33 -9.68
CA PRO A 110 11.57 -17.17 -10.70
C PRO A 110 11.02 -17.43 -12.10
N GLY A 111 11.29 -16.53 -13.06
CA GLY A 111 10.80 -16.63 -14.44
C GLY A 111 9.35 -16.19 -14.67
N GLU A 112 8.50 -16.14 -13.63
CA GLU A 112 7.10 -15.70 -13.74
C GLU A 112 6.84 -14.30 -13.15
N GLY A 113 7.64 -13.90 -12.15
CA GLY A 113 7.47 -12.62 -11.46
C GLY A 113 6.49 -12.71 -10.29
N MET A 114 5.68 -11.66 -10.10
CA MET A 114 4.82 -11.52 -8.93
C MET A 114 3.48 -12.25 -9.12
N ARG A 115 3.21 -13.24 -8.25
CA ARG A 115 1.93 -13.97 -8.21
C ARG A 115 1.13 -13.59 -6.97
N ILE A 116 -0.07 -13.09 -7.19
CA ILE A 116 -1.05 -12.76 -6.13
C ILE A 116 -1.86 -14.02 -5.84
N LEU A 117 -1.85 -14.46 -4.59
CA LEU A 117 -2.61 -15.62 -4.13
C LEU A 117 -4.04 -15.22 -3.75
N PRO A 118 -4.96 -16.18 -3.62
CA PRO A 118 -6.29 -15.93 -3.09
C PRO A 118 -6.23 -15.18 -1.75
N PRO A 119 -7.26 -14.37 -1.45
CA PRO A 119 -7.27 -13.53 -0.27
C PRO A 119 -7.16 -14.41 0.98
N THR A 120 -6.28 -14.02 1.90
CA THR A 120 -6.20 -14.69 3.19
C THR A 120 -7.45 -14.33 3.99
N GLY A 121 -8.07 -15.31 4.65
CA GLY A 121 -9.18 -15.06 5.58
C GLY A 121 -8.78 -14.27 6.83
N GLU A 122 -7.48 -14.00 6.98
CA GLU A 122 -6.91 -13.24 8.08
C GLU A 122 -7.13 -11.75 7.88
N ARG A 123 -7.89 -11.14 8.79
CA ARG A 123 -8.04 -9.69 8.84
C ARG A 123 -6.76 -9.05 9.39
N ILE A 124 -6.58 -7.77 9.12
CA ILE A 124 -5.48 -6.95 9.67
C ILE A 124 -5.44 -7.04 11.21
N GLU A 125 -6.60 -7.20 11.84
CA GLU A 125 -6.78 -7.41 13.27
C GLU A 125 -6.22 -8.77 13.73
N ASP A 126 -6.53 -9.85 13.00
CA ASP A 126 -6.13 -11.23 13.34
C ASP A 126 -4.61 -11.42 13.31
N ALA A 127 -3.91 -10.74 12.39
CA ALA A 127 -2.46 -10.84 12.26
C ALA A 127 -1.66 -10.10 13.34
N LYS A 128 -2.27 -9.12 14.03
CA LYS A 128 -1.64 -8.34 15.10
C LYS A 128 -1.95 -8.87 16.50
N LEU A 129 -2.93 -9.77 16.64
CA LEU A 129 -3.34 -10.28 17.93
C LEU A 129 -2.38 -11.37 18.42
N LEU A 130 -1.87 -11.21 19.64
CA LEU A 130 -1.26 -12.32 20.38
C LEU A 130 -2.29 -13.46 20.50
N PRO A 131 -1.88 -14.75 20.49
CA PRO A 131 -2.80 -15.88 20.57
C PRO A 131 -3.78 -15.77 21.74
N SER A 132 -3.33 -15.23 22.87
CA SER A 132 -4.14 -15.01 24.08
C SER A 132 -5.25 -13.97 23.90
N VAL A 133 -5.07 -12.98 23.01
CA VAL A 133 -6.06 -11.92 22.76
C VAL A 133 -7.07 -12.37 21.69
N ALA A 134 -6.61 -13.10 20.67
CA ALA A 134 -7.50 -13.75 19.70
C ALA A 134 -8.46 -14.74 20.39
N GLU A 135 -7.97 -15.47 21.39
CA GLU A 135 -8.78 -16.38 22.21
C GLU A 135 -9.84 -15.64 23.03
N LYS A 136 -9.45 -14.51 23.65
CA LYS A 136 -10.39 -13.66 24.42
C LYS A 136 -11.48 -13.07 23.52
N ILE A 137 -11.14 -12.61 22.32
CA ILE A 137 -12.11 -12.08 21.37
C ILE A 137 -13.06 -13.18 20.90
N ARG A 138 -12.55 -14.38 20.58
CA ARG A 138 -13.40 -15.53 20.23
C ARG A 138 -14.39 -15.88 21.34
N ARG A 139 -13.93 -15.96 22.60
CA ARG A 139 -14.80 -16.21 23.76
C ARG A 139 -15.83 -15.11 23.98
N ALA A 140 -15.46 -13.84 23.82
CA ALA A 140 -16.38 -12.71 23.94
C ALA A 140 -17.45 -12.73 22.82
N LYS A 141 -17.07 -13.13 21.61
CA LYS A 141 -17.99 -13.27 20.48
C LYS A 141 -18.95 -14.46 20.65
N ALA A 142 -18.47 -15.58 21.17
CA ALA A 142 -19.29 -16.75 21.50
C ALA A 142 -20.33 -16.43 22.58
N ARG A 143 -19.94 -15.74 23.67
CA ARG A 143 -20.88 -15.29 24.70
C ARG A 143 -21.97 -14.36 24.15
N ARG A 144 -21.61 -13.41 23.27
CA ARG A 144 -22.59 -12.53 22.63
C ARG A 144 -23.56 -13.26 21.69
N LEU A 145 -23.16 -14.40 21.13
CA LEU A 145 -24.03 -15.26 20.31
C LEU A 145 -24.96 -16.12 21.17
N GLU A 146 -24.51 -16.52 22.37
CA GLU A 146 -25.35 -17.21 23.37
C GLU A 146 -26.33 -16.26 24.07
N GLU A 147 -25.97 -14.97 24.20
CA GLU A 147 -26.80 -13.91 24.80
C GLU A 147 -27.72 -13.20 23.80
N ALA A 148 -27.69 -13.57 22.52
CA ALA A 148 -28.61 -13.03 21.51
C ALA A 148 -29.96 -13.78 21.58
N PRO A 149 -31.10 -13.07 21.70
CA PRO A 149 -32.43 -13.70 21.73
C PRO A 149 -32.82 -14.36 20.41
#